data_AF-A0A7A6XU79-F1
#
_entry.id   AF-A0A7A6XU79-F1
#
_cell.length_a   1.000
_cell.length_b   1.000
_cell.length_c   1.000
_cell.angle_alpha   90.00
_cell.angle_beta   90.00
_cell.angle_gamma   90.00
#
_symmetry.space_group_name_H-M   'P 1'
#
loop_
_entity.id
_entity.type
_entity.pdbx_description
1 polymer ?
#
loop_
_entity_poly.entity_id
_entity_poly.type
_entity_poly.pdbx_seq_one_letter_code
_entity_poly.pdbx_strand_id
1 'polypeptide(L)' 'CEKWVTDITEFRAGGQKLYLSPILDLFNGEIVAWETACRPTEELVKRMLNKGLESLAEGEKPLLHSDQGWH' A
#
# COMPACT_ATOMS: atom_id res chain seq x y z
N CYS A 1 4.30 -3.97 -18.37
CA CYS A 1 5.03 -3.40 -17.23
C CYS A 1 3.96 -3.06 -16.21
N GLU A 2 3.81 -3.88 -15.19
CA GLU A 2 2.91 -3.60 -14.08
C GLU A 2 3.58 -2.56 -13.20
N LYS A 3 2.93 -1.41 -13.05
CA LYS A 3 3.43 -0.32 -12.23
C LYS A 3 2.49 -0.18 -11.06
N TRP A 4 2.99 -0.49 -9.88
CA TRP A 4 2.26 -0.31 -8.65
C TRP A 4 2.62 1.03 -8.04
N VAL A 5 1.66 1.68 -7.40
CA VAL A 5 1.91 2.84 -6.55
C VAL A 5 1.44 2.56 -5.15
N THR A 6 2.10 3.18 -4.19
CA THR A 6 1.67 3.18 -2.81
C THR A 6 1.82 4.56 -2.19
N ASP A 7 0.87 4.88 -1.33
CA ASP A 7 0.82 6.09 -0.51
C ASP A 7 0.46 5.70 0.93
N ILE A 8 0.64 6.63 1.87
CA ILE A 8 0.06 6.51 3.22
C ILE A 8 -0.91 7.66 3.42
N THR A 9 -2.20 7.33 3.41
CA THR A 9 -3.27 8.32 3.61
C THR A 9 -3.84 8.20 5.03
N GLU A 10 -4.06 9.35 5.65
CA GLU A 10 -4.73 9.48 6.94
C GLU A 10 -6.25 9.63 6.78
N PHE A 11 -7.03 8.93 7.61
CA PHE A 11 -8.47 9.08 7.66
C PHE A 11 -9.02 8.90 9.09
N ARG A 12 -10.28 9.27 9.30
CA ARG A 12 -10.97 9.08 10.60
C ARG A 12 -12.08 8.05 10.47
N ALA A 13 -12.10 7.08 11.37
CA ALA A 13 -13.19 6.10 11.50
C ALA A 13 -13.43 5.79 12.98
N GLY A 14 -14.70 5.64 13.38
CA GLY A 14 -15.06 5.30 14.76
C GLY A 14 -14.54 6.28 15.83
N GLY A 15 -14.36 7.56 15.47
CA GLY A 15 -13.80 8.58 16.37
C GLY A 15 -12.27 8.50 16.55
N GLN A 16 -11.60 7.59 15.86
CA GLN A 16 -10.15 7.39 15.92
C GLN A 16 -9.47 7.79 14.61
N LYS A 17 -8.20 8.13 14.74
CA LYS A 17 -7.30 8.44 13.63
C LYS A 17 -6.67 7.14 13.12
N LEU A 18 -6.80 6.87 11.83
CA LEU A 18 -6.27 5.69 11.17
C LEU A 18 -5.42 6.10 9.96
N TYR A 19 -4.50 5.22 9.61
CA TYR A 19 -3.62 5.34 8.47
C TYR A 19 -3.85 4.13 7.58
N LEU A 20 -4.03 4.37 6.29
CA LEU A 20 -4.19 3.36 5.25
C LEU A 20 -2.95 3.40 4.37
N SER A 21 -2.36 2.23 4.13
CA SER A 21 -1.33 2.06 3.11
C SER A 21 -1.86 1.08 2.06
N PRO A 22 -2.28 1.54 0.88
CA PRO A 22 -2.70 0.68 -0.22
C PRO A 22 -1.60 0.50 -1.26
N ILE A 23 -1.66 -0.60 -2.02
CA ILE A 23 -1.01 -0.79 -3.31
C ILE A 23 -2.07 -0.69 -4.39
N LEU A 24 -1.92 0.26 -5.29
CA LEU A 24 -2.77 0.42 -6.47
C LEU A 24 -1.99 -0.03 -7.71
N ASP A 25 -2.58 -0.91 -8.51
CA ASP A 25 -2.09 -1.20 -9.84
C ASP A 25 -2.56 -0.12 -10.82
N LEU A 26 -1.62 0.59 -11.45
CA LEU A 26 -1.96 1.63 -12.42
C LEU A 26 -2.44 1.10 -13.77
N PHE A 27 -2.28 -0.19 -14.03
CA PHE A 27 -2.72 -0.77 -15.29
C PHE A 27 -4.25 -0.92 -15.34
N ASN A 28 -4.84 -1.46 -14.28
CA ASN A 28 -6.28 -1.74 -14.19
C ASN A 28 -7.02 -0.90 -13.13
N GLY A 29 -6.30 -0.17 -12.27
CA GLY A 29 -6.87 0.64 -11.20
C GLY A 29 -7.34 -0.17 -9.99
N GLU A 30 -6.91 -1.42 -9.85
CA GLU A 30 -7.30 -2.30 -8.74
C GLU A 30 -6.39 -2.14 -7.52
N ILE A 31 -6.97 -2.33 -6.33
CA ILE A 31 -6.20 -2.40 -5.10
C ILE A 31 -5.67 -3.83 -4.94
N VAL A 32 -4.36 -3.97 -5.06
CA VAL A 32 -3.66 -5.26 -4.94
C VAL A 32 -3.61 -5.70 -3.48
N ALA A 33 -3.23 -4.80 -2.59
CA ALA A 33 -3.13 -5.06 -1.17
C ALA A 33 -3.34 -3.77 -0.37
N TRP A 34 -3.69 -3.91 0.90
CA TRP A 34 -3.76 -2.80 1.82
C TRP A 34 -3.53 -3.23 3.27
N GLU A 35 -3.13 -2.26 4.08
CA GLU A 35 -3.06 -2.42 5.53
C GLU A 35 -3.51 -1.13 6.22
N THR A 36 -4.06 -1.26 7.43
CA THR A 36 -4.42 -0.12 8.27
C THR A 36 -3.77 -0.19 9.64
N ALA A 37 -3.43 0.97 10.21
CA ALA A 37 -2.95 1.07 11.58
C ALA A 37 -3.37 2.40 12.22
N CYS A 38 -3.34 2.46 13.55
CA CYS A 38 -3.60 3.72 14.29
C CYS A 38 -2.41 4.69 14.24
N ARG A 39 -1.27 4.29 13.68
CA ARG A 39 -0.04 5.10 13.56
C ARG A 39 0.64 4.83 12.22
N PRO A 40 1.30 5.82 11.59
CA PRO A 40 2.02 5.63 10.35
C PRO A 40 3.41 5.08 10.67
N THR A 41 3.53 3.75 10.76
CA THR A 41 4.79 3.07 11.08
C THR A 41 5.38 2.39 9.85
N GLU A 42 6.69 2.13 9.87
CA GLU A 42 7.32 1.30 8.85
C GLU A 42 6.71 -0.11 8.80
N GLU A 43 6.24 -0.62 9.94
CA GLU A 43 5.58 -1.92 10.04
C GLU A 43 4.27 -1.97 9.24
N LEU A 44 3.49 -0.88 9.21
CA LEU A 44 2.30 -0.75 8.37
C LEU A 44 2.65 -1.01 6.89
N VAL A 45 3.71 -0.36 6.42
CA VAL A 45 4.19 -0.49 5.03
C VAL A 45 4.71 -1.91 4.77
N LYS A 46 5.55 -2.45 5.66
CA LYS A 46 6.10 -3.82 5.52
C LYS A 46 5.00 -4.87 5.43
N ARG A 47 3.97 -4.78 6.27
CA ARG A 47 2.83 -5.71 6.25
C ARG A 47 2.04 -5.62 4.94
N MET A 48 1.77 -4.40 4.49
CA MET A 48 1.13 -4.17 3.19
C MET A 48 1.96 -4.74 2.04
N LEU A 49 3.29 -4.51 2.03
CA LEU A 49 4.18 -4.99 0.97
C LEU A 49 4.22 -6.52 0.92
N ASN A 50 4.30 -7.18 2.09
CA ASN A 50 4.27 -8.63 2.16
C ASN A 50 2.98 -9.19 1.57
N LYS A 51 1.81 -8.62 1.90
CA LYS A 51 0.52 -9.01 1.29
C LYS A 51 0.52 -8.82 -0.23
N GLY A 52 1.09 -7.71 -0.72
CA GLY A 52 1.21 -7.46 -2.16
C GLY A 52 2.10 -8.49 -2.87
N LEU A 53 3.26 -8.80 -2.30
CA LEU A 53 4.18 -9.79 -2.85
C LEU A 53 3.59 -11.21 -2.83
N GLU A 54 2.81 -11.55 -1.82
CA GLU A 54 2.09 -12.84 -1.73
C GLU A 54 0.98 -12.98 -2.79
N SER A 55 0.48 -11.86 -3.34
CA SER A 55 -0.54 -11.87 -4.39
C SER A 55 0.03 -12.10 -5.80
N LEU A 56 1.35 -12.02 -5.97
CA LEU A 56 2.01 -12.15 -7.27
C LEU A 56 1.98 -13.59 -7.79
N ALA A 57 1.64 -13.74 -9.08
CA ALA A 57 1.84 -14.99 -9.80
C ALA A 57 3.33 -15.23 -10.09
N GLU A 58 3.68 -16.49 -10.36
CA GLU A 58 5.06 -16.85 -10.67
C GLU A 58 5.58 -16.09 -11.91
N GLY A 59 6.65 -15.32 -11.71
CA GLY A 59 7.29 -14.55 -12.77
C GLY A 59 6.85 -13.08 -12.88
N GLU A 60 5.81 -12.67 -12.16
CA GLU A 60 5.42 -11.26 -12.07
C GLU A 60 6.46 -10.45 -11.29
N LYS A 61 6.77 -9.25 -11.82
CA LYS A 61 7.80 -8.36 -11.28
C LYS A 61 7.35 -6.91 -11.45
N PRO A 62 6.34 -6.46 -10.69
CA PRO A 62 5.85 -5.10 -10.78
C PRO A 62 6.92 -4.11 -10.32
N LEU A 63 6.93 -2.94 -10.93
CA LEU A 63 7.70 -1.80 -10.44
C LEU A 63 6.84 -1.05 -9.42
N LEU A 64 7.24 -1.10 -8.15
CA LEU A 64 6.58 -0.33 -7.10
C LEU A 64 7.18 1.09 -6.99
N HIS A 65 6.31 2.09 -7.04
CA HIS A 65 6.63 3.48 -6.77
C HIS A 65 5.97 3.92 -5.45
N SER A 66 6.73 4.53 -4.56
CA SER A 66 6.20 5.12 -3.33
C SER A 66 6.47 6.61 -3.33
N ASP A 67 5.40 7.40 -3.29
CA ASP A 67 5.49 8.85 -3.16
C ASP A 67 5.71 9.21 -1.68
N GLN A 68 6.94 9.01 -1.18
CA GLN A 68 7.30 9.34 0.20
C GLN A 68 7.55 10.85 0.37
N GLY A 69 6.48 11.65 0.27
CA GLY A 69 6.46 13.05 0.67
C GLY A 69 6.08 13.20 2.14
N TRP A 70 6.94 12.77 3.08
CA TRP A 70 6.77 13.00 4.52
C TRP A 70 7.81 14.03 4.99
N HIS A 71 7.40 15.30 5.14
CA HIS A 71 8.18 16.39 5.76
C HIS A 71 7.36 17.07 6.85
#